data_AF-A0A1Q3HV55-F1
#
_entry.id   AF-A0A1Q3HV55-F1
#
_cell.length_a   1.000
_cell.length_b   1.000
_cell.length_c   1.000
_cell.angle_alpha   90.00
_cell.angle_beta   90.00
_cell.angle_gamma   90.00
#
_symmetry.space_group_name_H-M   'P 1'
#
loop_
_entity.id
_entity.type
_entity.pdbx_description
1 polymer ?
#
loop_
_entity_poly.entity_id
_entity_poly.type
_entity_poly.pdbx_seq_one_letter_code
_entity_poly.pdbx_strand_id
1 'polypeptide(L)'
;MTQQQYELERLIRRIRDHHYIETYVKPKNEAEYLERLKEEQAENEVTLGEIRKLLASGVGLDFETVNRHTPLLIAVTQDNVELIQLLMEYGADIRAPVHYDTPLHRAAEFGAARVVCFLIEQGVDPRAPSPGGSTVLGRARGSQHSKGVVSLLVELLKPTKSQRPPPPKKAKDLSEENVLRYLAAEAPAGVSAESWARLRLLMEGVFVEEHSITLDEFYEGIQEQSSFRPDLVFAAIGLIQAVSTRAPKDKKVKKLSASTLCHHGNLEIDGKLNIGSLLVTGNLTVKGTASNVQGRALFVGGDFTCETFKTEGPVIIGGDLQASLVDAYYNDYALEVRGTLRADKLVVEKHVVKAGSFEVQERIDK
;
A
#
# COMPACT_ATOMS: atom_id res chain seq x y z
N MET A 1 -15.41 -17.45 24.88
CA MET A 1 -16.64 -16.64 24.80
C MET A 1 -17.79 -17.38 25.45
N THR A 2 -18.72 -16.67 26.11
CA THR A 2 -19.97 -17.22 26.64
C THR A 2 -21.01 -17.39 25.51
N GLN A 3 -22.10 -18.13 25.76
CA GLN A 3 -23.19 -18.29 24.78
C GLN A 3 -23.78 -16.93 24.35
N GLN A 4 -23.95 -15.99 25.29
CA GLN A 4 -24.43 -14.65 24.99
C GLN A 4 -23.41 -13.84 24.17
N GLN A 5 -22.11 -14.02 24.39
CA GLN A 5 -21.08 -13.36 23.57
C GLN A 5 -21.04 -13.91 22.14
N TYR A 6 -21.22 -15.22 21.96
CA TYR A 6 -21.36 -15.82 20.62
C TYR A 6 -22.60 -15.30 19.89
N GLU A 7 -23.72 -15.18 20.60
CA GLU A 7 -24.94 -14.61 20.02
C GLU A 7 -24.75 -13.15 19.62
N LEU A 8 -24.07 -12.36 20.46
CA LEU A 8 -23.76 -10.97 20.16
C LEU A 8 -22.87 -10.85 18.92
N GLU A 9 -21.80 -11.64 18.82
CA GLU A 9 -20.95 -11.69 17.63
C GLU A 9 -21.78 -12.01 16.37
N ARG A 10 -22.65 -13.03 16.46
CA ARG A 10 -23.50 -13.47 15.34
C ARG A 10 -24.41 -12.33 14.86
N LEU A 11 -25.05 -11.62 15.78
CA LEU A 11 -25.96 -10.51 15.46
C LEU A 11 -25.21 -9.33 14.84
N ILE A 12 -24.07 -8.94 15.41
CA ILE A 12 -23.19 -7.87 14.87
C ILE A 12 -22.80 -8.18 13.42
N ARG A 13 -22.38 -9.42 13.13
CA ARG A 13 -22.00 -9.84 11.77
C ARG A 13 -23.17 -9.91 10.79
N ARG A 14 -24.41 -10.01 11.29
CA ARG A 14 -25.63 -10.07 10.46
C ARG A 14 -26.06 -8.71 9.95
N ILE A 15 -25.65 -7.61 10.62
CA ILE A 15 -25.93 -6.26 10.15
C ILE A 15 -25.27 -6.07 8.79
N ARG A 16 -26.07 -5.77 7.77
CA ARG A 16 -25.59 -5.54 6.41
C ARG A 16 -25.07 -4.12 6.29
N ASP A 17 -23.93 -3.98 5.61
CA ASP A 17 -23.39 -2.68 5.24
C ASP A 17 -24.20 -2.09 4.08
N HIS A 18 -24.91 -0.99 4.35
CA HIS A 18 -25.69 -0.26 3.35
C HIS A 18 -24.80 0.34 2.24
N HIS A 19 -23.53 0.62 2.54
CA HIS A 19 -22.58 1.17 1.57
C HIS A 19 -22.29 0.20 0.42
N TYR A 20 -22.36 -1.12 0.66
CA TYR A 20 -22.23 -2.12 -0.39
C TYR A 20 -23.33 -2.00 -1.45
N ILE A 21 -24.57 -1.74 -1.02
CA ILE A 21 -25.69 -1.52 -1.94
C ILE A 21 -25.53 -0.20 -2.68
N GLU A 22 -25.27 0.88 -1.94
CA GLU A 22 -25.07 2.23 -2.52
C GLU A 22 -23.96 2.25 -3.59
N THR A 23 -22.89 1.48 -3.38
CA THR A 23 -21.68 1.56 -4.20
C THR A 23 -21.62 0.51 -5.30
N TYR A 24 -22.08 -0.73 -5.03
CA TYR A 24 -21.88 -1.86 -5.95
C TYR A 24 -23.17 -2.43 -6.54
N VAL A 25 -24.33 -2.17 -5.93
CA VAL A 25 -25.62 -2.49 -6.54
C VAL A 25 -26.01 -1.33 -7.45
N LYS A 26 -25.40 -1.28 -8.65
CA LYS A 26 -25.84 -0.33 -9.69
C LYS A 26 -27.34 -0.57 -9.95
N PRO A 27 -28.22 0.39 -9.65
CA PRO A 27 -29.64 0.20 -9.90
C PRO A 27 -29.84 0.03 -11.41
N LYS A 28 -30.40 -1.11 -11.82
CA LYS A 28 -31.06 -1.19 -13.13
C LYS A 28 -32.38 -0.39 -13.10
N ASN A 29 -32.94 -0.20 -11.91
CA ASN A 29 -34.15 0.55 -11.61
C ASN A 29 -34.02 1.21 -10.22
N GLU A 30 -34.25 2.51 -10.12
CA GLU A 30 -34.17 3.29 -8.88
C GLU A 30 -35.21 2.84 -7.84
N ALA A 31 -36.42 2.48 -8.27
CA ALA A 31 -37.48 2.04 -7.37
C ALA A 31 -37.15 0.72 -6.66
N GLU A 32 -36.60 -0.25 -7.40
CA GLU A 32 -36.16 -1.54 -6.86
C GLU A 32 -35.00 -1.38 -5.87
N TYR A 33 -34.08 -0.45 -6.15
CA TYR A 33 -33.00 -0.09 -5.24
C TYR A 33 -33.53 0.50 -3.93
N LEU A 34 -34.45 1.47 -4.00
CA LEU A 34 -35.03 2.11 -2.82
C LEU A 34 -35.85 1.13 -1.98
N GLU A 35 -36.56 0.20 -2.62
CA GLU A 35 -37.31 -0.87 -1.95
C GLU A 35 -36.37 -1.81 -1.19
N ARG A 36 -35.31 -2.30 -1.84
CA ARG A 36 -34.31 -3.17 -1.20
C ARG A 36 -33.58 -2.45 -0.06
N LEU A 37 -33.21 -1.18 -0.25
CA LEU A 37 -32.57 -0.38 0.79
C LEU A 37 -33.46 -0.29 2.03
N LYS A 38 -34.76 -0.05 1.82
CA LYS A 38 -35.75 0.02 2.90
C LYS A 38 -35.93 -1.32 3.63
N GLU A 39 -35.95 -2.43 2.90
CA GLU A 39 -36.01 -3.77 3.49
C GLU A 39 -34.79 -4.07 4.36
N GLU A 40 -33.58 -3.78 3.87
CA GLU A 40 -32.35 -4.01 4.64
C GLU A 40 -32.24 -3.08 5.84
N GLN A 41 -32.70 -1.83 5.74
CA GLN A 41 -32.79 -0.92 6.89
C GLN A 41 -33.74 -1.48 7.96
N ALA A 42 -34.89 -2.03 7.56
CA ALA A 42 -35.82 -2.65 8.48
C ALA A 42 -35.23 -3.91 9.16
N GLU A 43 -34.52 -4.76 8.41
CA GLU A 43 -33.81 -5.93 8.96
C GLU A 43 -32.70 -5.52 9.95
N ASN A 44 -31.95 -4.47 9.61
CA ASN A 44 -30.90 -3.93 10.46
C ASN A 44 -31.48 -3.36 11.77
N GLU A 45 -32.60 -2.62 11.71
CA GLU A 45 -33.29 -2.13 12.91
C GLU A 45 -33.74 -3.26 13.84
N VAL A 46 -34.30 -4.34 13.30
CA VAL A 46 -34.66 -5.54 14.08
C VAL A 46 -33.42 -6.11 14.76
N THR A 47 -32.33 -6.27 14.01
CA THR A 47 -31.07 -6.84 14.50
C THR A 47 -30.43 -5.95 15.57
N LEU A 48 -30.43 -4.63 15.38
CA LEU A 48 -29.98 -3.65 16.38
C LEU A 48 -30.82 -3.71 17.66
N GLY A 49 -32.13 -3.93 17.55
CA GLY A 49 -33.01 -4.18 18.68
C GLY A 49 -32.66 -5.45 19.47
N GLU A 50 -32.30 -6.52 18.77
CA GLU A 50 -31.82 -7.77 19.38
C GLU A 50 -30.48 -7.56 20.11
N ILE A 51 -29.53 -6.86 19.48
CA ILE A 51 -28.25 -6.48 20.08
C ILE A 51 -28.49 -5.65 21.35
N ARG A 52 -29.34 -4.62 21.28
CA ARG A 52 -29.65 -3.75 22.43
C ARG A 52 -30.19 -4.53 23.63
N LYS A 53 -31.08 -5.52 23.40
CA LYS A 53 -31.58 -6.40 24.47
C LYS A 53 -30.48 -7.23 25.10
N LEU A 54 -29.57 -7.76 24.28
CA LEU A 54 -28.48 -8.59 24.73
C LEU A 54 -27.47 -7.76 25.56
N LEU A 55 -27.11 -6.56 25.09
CA LEU A 55 -26.26 -5.62 25.83
C LEU A 55 -26.92 -5.18 27.15
N ALA A 56 -28.23 -4.92 27.15
CA ALA A 56 -28.99 -4.60 28.36
C ALA A 56 -29.01 -5.73 29.41
N SER A 57 -28.75 -6.98 29.02
CA SER A 57 -28.57 -8.09 29.95
C SER A 57 -27.18 -8.17 30.61
N GLY A 58 -26.28 -7.23 30.29
CA GLY A 58 -24.95 -7.12 30.90
C GLY A 58 -23.87 -7.92 30.18
N VAL A 59 -24.04 -8.21 28.89
CA VAL A 59 -23.02 -8.92 28.10
C VAL A 59 -21.80 -8.01 27.93
N GLY A 60 -20.65 -8.46 28.43
CA GLY A 60 -19.38 -7.72 28.30
C GLY A 60 -18.93 -7.58 26.84
N LEU A 61 -18.25 -6.48 26.54
CA LEU A 61 -17.75 -6.10 25.22
C LEU A 61 -16.25 -6.31 25.03
N ASP A 62 -15.57 -6.86 26.04
CA ASP A 62 -14.11 -7.07 26.11
C ASP A 62 -13.66 -8.43 25.54
N PHE A 63 -14.59 -9.25 25.05
CA PHE A 63 -14.25 -10.54 24.47
C PHE A 63 -13.64 -10.42 23.07
N GLU A 64 -12.83 -11.42 22.71
CA GLU A 64 -12.27 -11.58 21.38
C GLU A 64 -12.86 -12.81 20.68
N THR A 65 -13.16 -12.65 19.39
CA THR A 65 -13.49 -13.76 18.49
C THR A 65 -12.25 -14.62 18.20
N VAL A 66 -12.42 -15.73 17.46
CA VAL A 66 -11.29 -16.57 17.01
C VAL A 66 -10.25 -15.80 16.17
N ASN A 67 -10.68 -14.75 15.47
CA ASN A 67 -9.82 -13.86 14.70
C ASN A 67 -9.29 -12.67 15.52
N ARG A 68 -9.42 -12.72 16.85
CA ARG A 68 -8.97 -11.67 17.78
C ARG A 68 -9.65 -10.31 17.57
N HIS A 69 -10.90 -10.32 17.10
CA HIS A 69 -11.71 -9.10 16.98
C HIS A 69 -12.60 -8.93 18.19
N THR A 70 -12.62 -7.72 18.76
CA THR A 70 -13.65 -7.28 19.72
C THR A 70 -14.94 -6.90 18.98
N PRO A 71 -16.10 -6.83 19.65
CA PRO A 71 -17.34 -6.29 19.06
C PRO A 71 -17.14 -4.94 18.36
N LEU A 72 -16.39 -4.03 19.00
CA LEU A 72 -16.06 -2.74 18.42
C LEU A 72 -15.23 -2.88 17.14
N LEU A 73 -14.21 -3.74 17.13
CA LEU A 73 -13.40 -3.95 15.92
C LEU A 73 -14.22 -4.56 14.77
N ILE A 74 -15.19 -5.44 15.06
CA ILE A 74 -16.08 -5.96 14.01
C ILE A 74 -16.88 -4.80 13.38
N ALA A 75 -17.48 -3.94 14.19
CA ALA A 75 -18.21 -2.76 13.71
C ALA A 75 -17.33 -1.81 12.88
N VAL A 76 -16.07 -1.60 13.32
CA VAL A 76 -15.06 -0.84 12.57
C VAL A 76 -14.79 -1.47 11.20
N THR A 77 -14.57 -2.78 11.13
CA THR A 77 -14.30 -3.49 9.86
C THR A 77 -15.49 -3.51 8.90
N GLN A 78 -16.70 -3.25 9.41
CA GLN A 78 -17.94 -3.17 8.63
C GLN A 78 -18.29 -1.71 8.22
N ASP A 79 -17.43 -0.73 8.51
CA ASP A 79 -17.69 0.70 8.33
C ASP A 79 -19.03 1.18 8.94
N ASN A 80 -19.43 0.57 10.07
CA ASN A 80 -20.76 0.74 10.66
C ASN A 80 -20.75 1.68 11.87
N VAL A 81 -21.02 2.97 11.61
CA VAL A 81 -21.04 4.01 12.64
C VAL A 81 -22.19 3.82 13.63
N GLU A 82 -23.37 3.39 13.18
CA GLU A 82 -24.56 3.21 14.01
C GLU A 82 -24.34 2.13 15.08
N LEU A 83 -23.67 1.04 14.70
CA LEU A 83 -23.31 -0.02 15.63
C LEU A 83 -22.22 0.42 16.60
N ILE A 84 -21.23 1.23 16.15
CA ILE A 84 -20.23 1.80 17.05
C ILE A 84 -20.90 2.69 18.11
N GLN A 85 -21.84 3.55 17.69
CA GLN A 85 -22.61 4.40 18.61
C GLN A 85 -23.39 3.56 19.63
N LEU A 86 -24.08 2.52 19.18
CA LEU A 86 -24.78 1.58 20.07
C LEU A 86 -23.81 0.93 21.07
N LEU A 87 -22.65 0.46 20.62
CA LEU A 87 -21.67 -0.15 21.52
C LEU A 87 -21.11 0.87 22.53
N MET A 88 -20.93 2.13 22.13
CA MET A 88 -20.51 3.23 23.03
C MET A 88 -21.54 3.52 24.12
N GLU A 89 -22.84 3.46 23.81
CA GLU A 89 -23.92 3.59 24.81
C GLU A 89 -23.81 2.54 25.93
N TYR A 90 -23.22 1.38 25.63
CA TYR A 90 -23.00 0.28 26.57
C TYR A 90 -21.52 0.17 27.02
N GLY A 91 -20.73 1.24 26.87
CA GLY A 91 -19.40 1.36 27.46
C GLY A 91 -18.23 0.89 26.59
N ALA A 92 -18.42 0.67 25.29
CA ALA A 92 -17.29 0.46 24.39
C ALA A 92 -16.43 1.73 24.30
N ASP A 93 -15.12 1.58 24.51
CA ASP A 93 -14.16 2.68 24.38
C ASP A 93 -13.55 2.72 22.97
N ILE A 94 -13.88 3.76 22.22
CA ILE A 94 -13.36 4.02 20.87
C ILE A 94 -11.87 4.42 20.83
N ARG A 95 -11.24 4.64 21.99
CA ARG A 95 -9.81 4.95 22.13
C ARG A 95 -9.01 3.74 22.64
N ALA A 96 -9.68 2.69 23.13
CA ALA A 96 -9.01 1.53 23.68
C ALA A 96 -8.20 0.80 22.59
N PRO A 97 -6.89 0.56 22.82
CA PRO A 97 -6.08 -0.20 21.89
C PRO A 97 -6.63 -1.59 21.60
N VAL A 98 -6.56 -1.97 20.32
CA VAL A 98 -6.80 -3.33 19.83
C VAL A 98 -5.46 -3.88 19.32
N HIS A 99 -4.80 -4.65 20.18
CA HIS A 99 -3.43 -5.13 19.99
C HIS A 99 -2.43 -3.96 19.90
N TYR A 100 -1.80 -3.79 18.73
CA TYR A 100 -0.80 -2.74 18.48
C TYR A 100 -1.41 -1.47 17.86
N ASP A 101 -2.73 -1.41 17.69
CA ASP A 101 -3.43 -0.33 16.99
C ASP A 101 -4.60 0.23 17.79
N THR A 102 -5.11 1.40 17.41
CA THR A 102 -6.38 1.93 17.94
C THR A 102 -7.50 1.65 16.93
N PRO A 103 -8.79 1.81 17.32
CA PRO A 103 -9.91 1.67 16.40
C PRO A 103 -9.77 2.56 15.15
N LEU A 104 -9.20 3.77 15.28
CA LEU A 104 -8.95 4.65 14.15
C LEU A 104 -7.89 4.11 13.18
N HIS A 105 -6.81 3.53 13.69
CA HIS A 105 -5.77 2.88 12.87
C HIS A 105 -6.35 1.68 12.10
N ARG A 106 -7.22 0.89 12.75
CA ARG A 106 -7.91 -0.23 12.11
C ARG A 106 -8.94 0.23 11.08
N ALA A 107 -9.72 1.27 11.38
CA ALA A 107 -10.64 1.87 10.41
C ALA A 107 -9.86 2.31 9.15
N ALA A 108 -8.70 2.92 9.35
CA ALA A 108 -7.80 3.31 8.28
C ALA A 108 -7.23 2.11 7.51
N GLU A 109 -6.84 1.02 8.16
CA GLU A 109 -6.37 -0.23 7.54
C GLU A 109 -7.47 -0.96 6.75
N PHE A 110 -8.73 -0.94 7.22
CA PHE A 110 -9.83 -1.65 6.56
C PHE A 110 -10.56 -0.81 5.50
N GLY A 111 -10.18 0.46 5.31
CA GLY A 111 -10.84 1.35 4.36
C GLY A 111 -12.21 1.85 4.83
N ALA A 112 -12.48 1.79 6.14
CA ALA A 112 -13.74 2.20 6.77
C ALA A 112 -13.84 3.73 6.87
N ALA A 113 -14.19 4.39 5.76
CA ALA A 113 -14.12 5.84 5.62
C ALA A 113 -15.11 6.57 6.53
N ARG A 114 -16.34 6.04 6.70
CA ARG A 114 -17.34 6.64 7.59
C ARG A 114 -16.88 6.57 9.04
N VAL A 115 -16.32 5.44 9.45
CA VAL A 115 -15.78 5.24 10.79
C VAL A 115 -14.56 6.13 11.03
N VAL A 116 -13.68 6.31 10.05
CA VAL A 116 -12.56 7.27 10.14
C VAL A 116 -13.08 8.68 10.43
N CYS A 117 -14.03 9.18 9.65
CA CYS A 117 -14.64 10.49 9.87
C CYS A 117 -15.29 10.57 11.27
N PHE A 118 -16.13 9.61 11.61
CA PHE A 118 -16.84 9.57 12.90
C PHE A 118 -15.87 9.60 14.08
N LEU A 119 -14.82 8.79 14.08
CA LEU A 119 -13.85 8.76 15.18
C LEU A 119 -13.11 10.09 15.33
N ILE A 120 -12.74 10.74 14.22
CA ILE A 120 -12.12 12.07 14.25
C ILE A 120 -13.12 13.11 14.78
N GLU A 121 -14.39 13.07 14.37
CA GLU A 121 -15.47 13.92 14.89
C GLU A 121 -15.70 13.73 16.39
N GLN A 122 -15.53 12.51 16.91
CA GLN A 122 -15.55 12.21 18.34
C GLN A 122 -14.27 12.65 19.09
N GLY A 123 -13.38 13.39 18.43
CA GLY A 123 -12.16 13.94 19.00
C GLY A 123 -11.06 12.91 19.24
N VAL A 124 -11.02 11.82 18.46
CA VAL A 124 -9.84 10.94 18.41
C VAL A 124 -8.79 11.62 17.53
N ASP A 125 -7.61 11.88 18.09
CA ASP A 125 -6.53 12.53 17.34
C ASP A 125 -5.97 11.59 16.25
N PRO A 126 -6.14 11.92 14.96
CA PRO A 126 -5.64 11.09 13.88
C PRO A 126 -4.11 11.16 13.69
N ARG A 127 -3.41 12.03 14.43
CA ARG A 127 -1.95 12.12 14.44
C ARG A 127 -1.30 11.38 15.59
N ALA A 128 -2.08 10.88 16.55
CA ALA A 128 -1.54 10.09 17.64
C ALA A 128 -1.00 8.75 17.09
N PRO A 129 0.26 8.39 17.39
CA PRO A 129 0.80 7.11 16.96
C PRO A 129 0.09 5.97 17.68
N SER A 130 -0.05 4.84 17.00
CA SER A 130 -0.53 3.62 17.61
C SER A 130 0.46 3.07 18.67
N PRO A 131 0.02 2.16 19.56
CA PRO A 131 0.94 1.46 20.46
C PRO A 131 2.08 0.72 19.74
N GLY A 132 1.86 0.30 18.49
CA GLY A 132 2.87 -0.29 17.60
C GLY A 132 3.74 0.73 16.87
N GLY A 133 3.56 2.04 17.09
CA GLY A 133 4.33 3.11 16.49
C GLY A 133 3.93 3.48 15.06
N SER A 134 2.79 2.99 14.56
CA SER A 134 2.28 3.35 13.23
C SER A 134 1.45 4.62 13.29
N THR A 135 1.41 5.39 12.22
CA THR A 135 0.43 6.48 12.06
C THR A 135 -0.84 5.95 11.39
N VAL A 136 -1.96 6.68 11.54
CA VAL A 136 -3.23 6.34 10.89
C VAL A 136 -3.08 6.32 9.37
N LEU A 137 -2.36 7.31 8.82
CA LEU A 137 -2.08 7.38 7.39
C LEU A 137 -1.13 6.26 6.93
N GLY A 138 -0.13 5.90 7.74
CA GLY A 138 0.75 4.75 7.47
C GLY A 138 -0.01 3.44 7.38
N ARG A 139 -0.98 3.19 8.28
CA ARG A 139 -1.87 2.01 8.21
C ARG A 139 -2.74 2.00 6.97
N ALA A 140 -3.29 3.14 6.57
CA ALA A 140 -4.05 3.24 5.32
C ALA A 140 -3.18 2.97 4.09
N ARG A 141 -1.96 3.51 4.04
CA ARG A 141 -1.05 3.35 2.89
C ARG A 141 -0.55 1.93 2.70
N GLY A 142 -0.33 1.20 3.80
CA GLY A 142 0.09 -0.20 3.77
C GLY A 142 -1.03 -1.18 3.41
N SER A 143 -2.29 -0.72 3.33
CA SER A 143 -3.45 -1.58 3.06
C SER A 143 -3.97 -1.45 1.63
N GLN A 144 -4.29 -2.59 1.03
CA GLN A 144 -4.91 -2.66 -0.29
C GLN A 144 -6.39 -2.22 -0.28
N HIS A 145 -7.03 -2.26 0.88
CA HIS A 145 -8.46 -1.97 1.06
C HIS A 145 -8.74 -0.48 1.28
N SER A 146 -7.72 0.33 1.49
CA SER A 146 -7.85 1.69 2.02
C SER A 146 -7.68 2.81 1.01
N LYS A 147 -7.78 2.51 -0.30
CA LYS A 147 -7.51 3.49 -1.37
C LYS A 147 -8.29 4.81 -1.21
N GLY A 148 -9.58 4.74 -0.88
CA GLY A 148 -10.41 5.92 -0.64
C GLY A 148 -10.10 6.64 0.68
N VAL A 149 -9.64 5.90 1.69
CA VAL A 149 -9.29 6.45 3.00
C VAL A 149 -7.95 7.19 2.97
N VAL A 150 -6.98 6.77 2.15
CA VAL A 150 -5.72 7.51 1.99
C VAL A 150 -6.00 8.94 1.54
N SER A 151 -6.79 9.14 0.47
CA SER A 151 -7.14 10.49 0.02
C SER A 151 -7.92 11.30 1.04
N LEU A 152 -8.85 10.66 1.74
CA LEU A 152 -9.61 11.30 2.82
C LEU A 152 -8.69 11.80 3.94
N LEU A 153 -7.80 10.93 4.43
CA LEU A 153 -6.86 11.27 5.49
C LEU A 153 -5.86 12.33 5.04
N VAL A 154 -5.36 12.26 3.80
CA VAL A 154 -4.50 13.33 3.26
C VAL A 154 -5.21 14.67 3.34
N GLU A 155 -6.48 14.75 2.93
CA GLU A 155 -7.28 15.98 2.99
C GLU A 155 -7.51 16.46 4.42
N LEU A 156 -7.98 15.56 5.31
CA LEU A 156 -8.27 15.86 6.71
C LEU A 156 -7.02 16.27 7.51
N LEU A 157 -5.87 15.71 7.13
CA LEU A 157 -4.59 15.91 7.82
C LEU A 157 -3.72 16.98 7.16
N LYS A 158 -4.17 17.63 6.08
CA LYS A 158 -3.45 18.76 5.47
C LYS A 158 -3.01 19.71 6.59
N PRO A 159 -1.70 19.97 6.71
CA PRO A 159 -1.20 20.66 7.88
C PRO A 159 -1.67 22.12 7.89
N THR A 160 -2.22 22.57 9.02
CA THR A 160 -2.18 23.99 9.36
C THR A 160 -0.76 24.31 9.84
N LYS A 161 -0.23 25.50 9.52
CA LYS A 161 1.17 25.90 9.86
C LYS A 161 1.54 25.67 11.33
N SER A 162 0.57 25.67 12.23
CA SER A 162 0.73 25.47 13.68
C SER A 162 0.92 24.02 14.11
N GLN A 163 0.59 23.03 13.27
CA GLN A 163 0.60 21.60 13.64
C GLN A 163 1.84 20.86 13.17
N ARG A 164 2.69 21.46 12.32
CA ARG A 164 3.93 20.82 11.86
C ARG A 164 5.10 21.18 12.77
N PRO A 165 6.02 20.23 13.03
CA PRO A 165 7.31 20.58 13.56
C PRO A 165 8.01 21.57 12.61
N PRO A 166 8.93 22.41 13.12
CA PRO A 166 9.66 23.34 12.27
C PRO A 166 10.41 22.55 11.17
N PRO A 167 10.48 23.10 9.93
CA PRO A 167 11.15 22.41 8.84
C PRO A 167 12.61 22.14 9.21
N PRO A 168 13.18 20.99 8.79
CA PRO A 168 14.56 20.65 9.08
C PRO A 168 15.50 21.69 8.44
N LYS A 169 16.61 22.01 9.12
CA LYS A 169 17.61 22.96 8.60
C LYS A 169 18.19 22.56 7.24
N LYS A 170 18.23 21.24 6.98
CA LYS A 170 18.66 20.65 5.71
C LYS A 170 17.63 19.60 5.32
N ALA A 171 17.09 19.71 4.11
CA ALA A 171 16.25 18.67 3.54
C ALA A 171 17.06 17.39 3.33
N LYS A 172 16.37 16.24 3.40
CA LYS A 172 16.88 14.93 2.99
C LYS A 172 16.99 14.86 1.45
N ASP A 173 16.88 13.64 0.88
CA ASP A 173 17.04 13.42 -0.56
C ASP A 173 15.89 14.02 -1.40
N LEU A 174 14.67 14.06 -0.86
CA LEU A 174 13.46 14.59 -1.52
C LEU A 174 12.74 15.55 -0.58
N SER A 175 12.63 16.83 -0.96
CA SER A 175 11.89 17.85 -0.21
C SER A 175 10.47 18.01 -0.73
N GLU A 176 9.53 18.34 0.17
CA GLU A 176 8.14 18.67 -0.18
C GLU A 176 8.04 19.69 -1.31
N GLU A 177 8.76 20.82 -1.21
CA GLU A 177 8.72 21.90 -2.20
C GLU A 177 9.04 21.41 -3.61
N ASN A 178 10.22 20.80 -3.80
CA ASN A 178 10.66 20.34 -5.12
C ASN A 178 9.78 19.23 -5.66
N VAL A 179 9.37 18.28 -4.82
CA VAL A 179 8.55 17.15 -5.25
C VAL A 179 7.16 17.61 -5.66
N LEU A 180 6.46 18.39 -4.83
CA LEU A 180 5.12 18.86 -5.16
C LEU A 180 5.12 19.79 -6.37
N ARG A 181 6.17 20.61 -6.54
CA ARG A 181 6.35 21.42 -7.75
C ARG A 181 6.49 20.55 -9.02
N TYR A 182 7.26 19.47 -8.95
CA TYR A 182 7.41 18.52 -10.07
C TYR A 182 6.11 17.77 -10.37
N LEU A 183 5.40 17.31 -9.33
CA LEU A 183 4.15 16.59 -9.47
C LEU A 183 2.96 17.48 -9.86
N ALA A 184 3.07 18.81 -9.74
CA ALA A 184 2.08 19.75 -10.24
C ALA A 184 2.10 19.89 -11.77
N ALA A 185 3.19 19.47 -12.44
CA ALA A 185 3.29 19.45 -13.89
C ALA A 185 2.46 18.31 -14.52
N GLU A 186 2.34 18.35 -15.84
CA GLU A 186 1.74 17.26 -16.62
C GLU A 186 2.57 15.97 -16.49
N ALA A 187 1.88 14.83 -16.61
CA ALA A 187 2.51 13.53 -16.53
C ALA A 187 3.57 13.38 -17.65
N PRO A 188 4.78 12.89 -17.33
CA PRO A 188 5.79 12.60 -18.35
C PRO A 188 5.30 11.57 -19.37
N ALA A 189 5.87 11.61 -20.58
CA ALA A 189 5.53 10.66 -21.64
C ALA A 189 5.72 9.20 -21.18
N GLY A 190 4.71 8.36 -21.42
CA GLY A 190 4.71 6.95 -21.01
C GLY A 190 4.25 6.69 -19.57
N VAL A 191 3.93 7.73 -18.80
CA VAL A 191 3.28 7.59 -17.48
C VAL A 191 1.79 7.86 -17.64
N SER A 192 0.95 6.91 -17.21
CA SER A 192 -0.50 7.12 -17.24
C SER A 192 -0.93 8.21 -16.26
N ALA A 193 -2.01 8.94 -16.58
CA ALA A 193 -2.59 9.94 -15.68
C ALA A 193 -2.97 9.33 -14.31
N GLU A 194 -3.41 8.07 -14.30
CA GLU A 194 -3.71 7.33 -13.08
C GLU A 194 -2.45 7.11 -12.23
N SER A 195 -1.36 6.59 -12.79
CA SER A 195 -0.12 6.37 -12.05
C SER A 195 0.53 7.69 -11.60
N TRP A 196 0.38 8.76 -12.40
CA TRP A 196 0.81 10.10 -12.01
C TRP A 196 0.02 10.64 -10.80
N ALA A 197 -1.30 10.51 -10.82
CA ALA A 197 -2.16 10.89 -9.70
C ALA A 197 -1.87 10.05 -8.45
N ARG A 198 -1.61 8.75 -8.61
CA ARG A 198 -1.20 7.86 -7.49
C ARG A 198 0.13 8.28 -6.89
N LEU A 199 1.13 8.61 -7.71
CA LEU A 199 2.41 9.12 -7.22
C LEU A 199 2.24 10.44 -6.48
N ARG A 200 1.39 11.34 -6.99
CA ARG A 200 1.03 12.59 -6.31
C ARG A 200 0.40 12.33 -4.94
N LEU A 201 -0.63 11.49 -4.88
CA LEU A 201 -1.31 11.15 -3.63
C LEU A 201 -0.36 10.50 -2.60
N LEU A 202 0.52 9.61 -3.06
CA LEU A 202 1.55 9.01 -2.22
C LEU A 202 2.45 10.08 -1.59
N MET A 203 2.97 11.00 -2.41
CA MET A 203 3.88 12.05 -1.94
C MET A 203 3.17 13.10 -1.08
N GLU A 204 1.94 13.48 -1.42
CA GLU A 204 1.12 14.34 -0.56
C GLU A 204 0.91 13.70 0.81
N GLY A 205 0.62 12.40 0.85
CA GLY A 205 0.50 11.67 2.11
C GLY A 205 1.79 11.59 2.92
N VAL A 206 2.94 11.37 2.27
CA VAL A 206 4.24 11.50 2.94
C VAL A 206 4.39 12.89 3.55
N PHE A 207 4.09 13.94 2.78
CA PHE A 207 4.33 15.32 3.20
C PHE A 207 3.25 15.90 4.12
N VAL A 208 2.18 15.16 4.42
CA VAL A 208 1.34 15.46 5.59
C VAL A 208 2.17 15.37 6.87
N GLU A 209 3.06 14.37 6.96
CA GLU A 209 3.78 14.00 8.18
C GLU A 209 5.23 14.53 8.18
N GLU A 210 5.85 14.59 7.00
CA GLU A 210 7.28 14.89 6.85
C GLU A 210 7.52 16.13 5.99
N HIS A 211 8.64 16.85 6.19
CA HIS A 211 9.05 17.96 5.31
C HIS A 211 9.98 17.49 4.17
N SER A 212 10.66 16.37 4.39
CA SER A 212 11.56 15.76 3.41
C SER A 212 11.84 14.31 3.80
N ILE A 213 12.09 13.44 2.81
CA ILE A 213 12.38 12.01 2.99
C ILE A 213 13.66 11.58 2.30
N THR A 214 14.23 10.45 2.74
CA THR A 214 15.32 9.76 2.04
C THR A 214 14.78 9.00 0.83
N LEU A 215 15.67 8.59 -0.08
CA LEU A 215 15.27 7.73 -1.19
C LEU A 215 14.84 6.32 -0.76
N ASP A 216 15.37 5.81 0.36
CA ASP A 216 14.97 4.51 0.88
C ASP A 216 13.55 4.57 1.45
N GLU A 217 13.22 5.61 2.22
CA GLU A 217 11.85 5.89 2.70
C GLU A 217 10.87 6.05 1.53
N PHE A 218 11.29 6.72 0.46
CA PHE A 218 10.47 6.86 -0.76
C PHE A 218 10.23 5.51 -1.43
N TYR A 219 11.28 4.71 -1.56
CA TYR A 219 11.21 3.41 -2.20
C TYR A 219 10.31 2.45 -1.42
N GLU A 220 10.42 2.39 -0.09
CA GLU A 220 9.52 1.63 0.77
C GLU A 220 8.04 1.99 0.51
N GLY A 221 7.74 3.30 0.44
CA GLY A 221 6.40 3.76 0.11
C GLY A 221 5.88 3.33 -1.27
N ILE A 222 6.76 3.15 -2.26
CA ILE A 222 6.41 2.59 -3.58
C ILE A 222 6.12 1.09 -3.47
N GLN A 223 6.87 0.36 -2.64
CA GLN A 223 6.67 -1.09 -2.47
C GLN A 223 5.34 -1.42 -1.78
N GLU A 224 4.91 -0.60 -0.83
CA GLU A 224 3.65 -0.77 -0.10
C GLU A 224 2.40 -0.69 -1.00
N GLN A 225 2.48 -0.03 -2.15
CA GLN A 225 1.35 0.15 -3.07
C GLN A 225 0.85 -1.14 -3.75
N SER A 226 1.46 -2.31 -3.43
CA SER A 226 1.03 -3.69 -3.73
C SER A 226 0.80 -4.07 -5.20
N SER A 227 0.81 -3.12 -6.13
CA SER A 227 0.42 -3.31 -7.53
C SER A 227 1.58 -3.18 -8.51
N PHE A 228 2.81 -2.92 -8.01
CA PHE A 228 4.08 -2.83 -8.75
C PHE A 228 3.93 -2.44 -10.22
N ARG A 229 3.20 -1.35 -10.49
CA ARG A 229 2.89 -0.93 -11.85
C ARG A 229 4.16 -0.38 -12.51
N PRO A 230 4.58 -0.88 -13.68
CA PRO A 230 5.80 -0.39 -14.34
C PRO A 230 5.81 1.11 -14.54
N ASP A 231 4.70 1.68 -15.01
CA ASP A 231 4.58 3.12 -15.26
C ASP A 231 4.68 3.98 -13.99
N LEU A 232 4.18 3.48 -12.85
CA LEU A 232 4.35 4.12 -11.54
C LEU A 232 5.81 4.05 -11.06
N VAL A 233 6.47 2.91 -11.22
CA VAL A 233 7.89 2.74 -10.88
C VAL A 233 8.77 3.68 -11.73
N PHE A 234 8.50 3.77 -13.03
CA PHE A 234 9.21 4.71 -13.90
C PHE A 234 8.92 6.17 -13.55
N ALA A 235 7.68 6.50 -13.18
CA ALA A 235 7.36 7.84 -12.68
C ALA A 235 8.15 8.18 -11.40
N ALA A 236 8.30 7.21 -10.48
CA ALA A 236 9.10 7.35 -9.28
C ALA A 236 10.60 7.53 -9.59
N ILE A 237 11.15 6.74 -10.52
CA ILE A 237 12.55 6.91 -10.97
C ILE A 237 12.77 8.29 -11.61
N GLY A 238 11.86 8.72 -12.49
CA GLY A 238 11.91 10.03 -13.13
C GLY A 238 11.83 11.18 -12.11
N LEU A 239 10.98 11.05 -11.09
CA LEU A 239 10.92 11.99 -9.97
C LEU A 239 12.27 12.08 -9.25
N ILE A 240 12.87 10.95 -8.87
CA ILE A 240 14.19 10.95 -8.21
C ILE A 240 15.22 11.68 -9.07
N GLN A 241 15.30 11.33 -10.36
CA GLN A 241 16.24 11.94 -11.30
C GLN A 241 16.01 13.44 -11.49
N ALA A 242 14.76 13.91 -11.41
CA ALA A 242 14.42 15.31 -11.66
C ALA A 242 14.61 16.20 -10.43
N VAL A 243 14.32 15.71 -9.22
CA VAL A 243 14.20 16.57 -8.03
C VAL A 243 15.04 16.16 -6.83
N SER A 244 15.79 15.06 -6.90
CA SER A 244 16.65 14.69 -5.79
C SER A 244 17.68 15.78 -5.49
N THR A 245 17.88 16.05 -4.20
CA THR A 245 18.89 17.00 -3.71
C THR A 245 20.32 16.49 -3.92
N ARG A 246 20.49 15.18 -4.12
CA ARG A 246 21.77 14.55 -4.46
C ARG A 246 21.86 14.27 -5.96
N ALA A 247 23.00 14.60 -6.56
CA ALA A 247 23.31 14.18 -7.93
C ALA A 247 23.45 12.64 -8.01
N PRO A 248 23.15 12.02 -9.16
CA PRO A 248 23.39 10.59 -9.37
C PRO A 248 24.88 10.28 -9.18
N LYS A 249 25.17 9.17 -8.49
CA LYS A 249 26.54 8.75 -8.21
C LYS A 249 26.74 7.29 -8.55
N ASP A 250 27.63 7.06 -9.51
CA ASP A 250 28.00 5.71 -9.90
C ASP A 250 28.78 5.01 -8.78
N LYS A 251 28.48 3.74 -8.58
CA LYS A 251 29.04 2.96 -7.48
C LYS A 251 29.40 1.56 -7.94
N LYS A 252 30.57 1.10 -7.51
CA LYS A 252 31.04 -0.27 -7.70
C LYS A 252 31.27 -0.94 -6.35
N VAL A 253 30.71 -2.13 -6.14
CA VAL A 253 30.84 -2.91 -4.90
C VAL A 253 31.08 -4.39 -5.18
N LYS A 254 31.66 -5.11 -4.22
CA LYS A 254 31.83 -6.57 -4.32
C LYS A 254 30.62 -7.35 -3.78
N LYS A 255 29.87 -6.75 -2.86
CA LYS A 255 28.70 -7.35 -2.23
C LYS A 255 27.75 -6.24 -1.79
N LEU A 256 26.46 -6.56 -1.80
CA LEU A 256 25.41 -5.75 -1.18
C LEU A 256 24.85 -6.48 0.04
N SER A 257 24.68 -5.77 1.15
CA SER A 257 24.18 -6.34 2.42
C SER A 257 22.92 -5.65 2.96
N ALA A 258 22.24 -4.86 2.14
CA ALA A 258 21.02 -4.15 2.52
C ALA A 258 19.78 -5.02 2.24
N SER A 259 18.81 -5.00 3.16
CA SER A 259 17.49 -5.63 2.96
C SER A 259 16.65 -4.88 1.93
N THR A 260 16.71 -3.54 1.96
CA THR A 260 16.08 -2.62 1.01
C THR A 260 17.09 -1.54 0.64
N LEU A 261 17.19 -1.17 -0.63
CA LEU A 261 18.10 -0.11 -1.11
C LEU A 261 17.54 0.62 -2.32
N CYS A 262 17.63 1.95 -2.29
CA CYS A 262 17.44 2.83 -3.45
C CYS A 262 18.76 3.53 -3.84
N HIS A 263 19.37 3.10 -4.95
CA HIS A 263 20.61 3.67 -5.48
C HIS A 263 20.33 4.67 -6.60
N HIS A 264 20.79 5.91 -6.42
CA HIS A 264 20.68 6.95 -7.43
C HIS A 264 21.98 7.06 -8.26
N GLY A 265 21.92 6.76 -9.56
CA GLY A 265 23.08 6.54 -10.45
C GLY A 265 23.21 5.08 -10.90
N ASN A 266 24.36 4.75 -11.52
CA ASN A 266 24.67 3.39 -11.96
C ASN A 266 25.25 2.54 -10.83
N LEU A 267 24.99 1.23 -10.85
CA LEU A 267 25.48 0.28 -9.85
C LEU A 267 26.16 -0.93 -10.52
N GLU A 268 27.45 -1.12 -10.23
CA GLU A 268 28.21 -2.31 -10.63
C GLU A 268 28.49 -3.20 -9.40
N ILE A 269 28.21 -4.49 -9.54
CA ILE A 269 28.42 -5.50 -8.50
C ILE A 269 29.35 -6.58 -9.03
N ASP A 270 30.50 -6.74 -8.38
CA ASP A 270 31.55 -7.70 -8.72
C ASP A 270 31.41 -8.98 -7.88
N GLY A 271 30.48 -9.86 -8.29
CA GLY A 271 30.18 -11.12 -7.62
C GLY A 271 28.70 -11.47 -7.62
N LYS A 272 28.36 -12.58 -6.94
CA LYS A 272 26.97 -13.01 -6.77
C LYS A 272 26.17 -12.02 -5.93
N LEU A 273 24.96 -11.70 -6.38
CA LEU A 273 24.03 -10.81 -5.73
C LEU A 273 22.74 -11.55 -5.38
N ASN A 274 22.52 -11.75 -4.09
CA ASN A 274 21.18 -12.02 -3.56
C ASN A 274 20.53 -10.66 -3.28
N ILE A 275 19.62 -10.25 -4.13
CA ILE A 275 18.99 -8.94 -4.11
C ILE A 275 18.06 -8.87 -2.88
N GLY A 276 18.22 -7.80 -2.11
CA GLY A 276 17.16 -7.26 -1.26
C GLY A 276 16.01 -6.73 -2.11
N SER A 277 15.14 -5.91 -1.55
CA SER A 277 14.37 -4.97 -2.39
C SER A 277 15.35 -3.94 -2.95
N LEU A 278 15.50 -3.83 -4.27
CA LEU A 278 16.48 -2.92 -4.88
C LEU A 278 15.85 -2.04 -5.97
N LEU A 279 16.05 -0.74 -5.86
CA LEU A 279 15.82 0.23 -6.94
C LEU A 279 17.15 0.83 -7.38
N VAL A 280 17.42 0.84 -8.68
CA VAL A 280 18.56 1.54 -9.29
C VAL A 280 18.01 2.50 -10.33
N THR A 281 18.25 3.80 -10.17
CA THR A 281 17.72 4.80 -11.13
C THR A 281 18.47 4.82 -12.47
N GLY A 282 19.69 4.29 -12.53
CA GLY A 282 20.49 4.16 -13.76
C GLY A 282 20.61 2.69 -14.19
N ASN A 283 21.79 2.34 -14.71
CA ASN A 283 22.12 0.98 -15.14
C ASN A 283 22.53 0.10 -13.96
N LEU A 284 22.20 -1.19 -14.04
CA LEU A 284 22.66 -2.23 -13.12
C LEU A 284 23.55 -3.23 -13.86
N THR A 285 24.74 -3.49 -13.33
CA THR A 285 25.63 -4.53 -13.85
C THR A 285 26.02 -5.47 -12.72
N VAL A 286 25.78 -6.77 -12.89
CA VAL A 286 26.17 -7.81 -11.93
C VAL A 286 27.10 -8.81 -12.63
N LYS A 287 28.37 -8.83 -12.25
CA LYS A 287 29.36 -9.80 -12.76
C LYS A 287 29.18 -11.14 -12.05
N GLY A 288 28.23 -11.92 -12.56
CA GLY A 288 27.85 -13.22 -12.01
C GLY A 288 26.34 -13.40 -11.94
N THR A 289 25.91 -14.15 -10.92
CA THR A 289 24.50 -14.45 -10.68
C THR A 289 23.81 -13.33 -9.91
N ALA A 290 22.68 -12.85 -10.41
CA ALA A 290 21.74 -12.00 -9.69
C ALA A 290 20.46 -12.78 -9.38
N SER A 291 19.93 -12.66 -8.16
CA SER A 291 18.64 -13.25 -7.81
C SER A 291 17.84 -12.45 -6.80
N ASN A 292 16.54 -12.26 -7.03
CA ASN A 292 15.59 -11.62 -6.11
C ASN A 292 14.66 -12.67 -5.50
N VAL A 293 15.12 -13.25 -4.38
CA VAL A 293 14.38 -14.29 -3.65
C VAL A 293 13.30 -13.72 -2.73
N GLN A 294 12.38 -14.56 -2.28
CA GLN A 294 11.27 -14.30 -1.38
C GLN A 294 10.33 -13.19 -1.87
N GLY A 295 10.09 -13.12 -3.18
CA GLY A 295 9.22 -12.11 -3.78
C GLY A 295 9.77 -10.68 -3.72
N ARG A 296 11.08 -10.51 -3.46
CA ARG A 296 11.70 -9.18 -3.39
C ARG A 296 11.69 -8.48 -4.74
N ALA A 297 11.50 -7.16 -4.71
CA ALA A 297 11.39 -6.35 -5.91
C ALA A 297 12.77 -5.91 -6.44
N LEU A 298 12.92 -5.92 -7.76
CA LEU A 298 14.06 -5.34 -8.47
C LEU A 298 13.59 -4.34 -9.53
N PHE A 299 13.92 -3.07 -9.35
CA PHE A 299 13.62 -2.01 -10.32
C PHE A 299 14.90 -1.38 -10.85
N VAL A 300 15.03 -1.30 -12.17
CA VAL A 300 16.18 -0.71 -12.86
C VAL A 300 15.68 0.33 -13.86
N GLY A 301 16.17 1.55 -13.76
CA GLY A 301 15.76 2.66 -14.63
C GLY A 301 16.35 2.59 -16.03
N GLY A 302 17.57 2.08 -16.15
CA GLY A 302 18.26 1.84 -17.42
C GLY A 302 18.42 0.36 -17.75
N ASP A 303 19.59 0.01 -18.27
CA ASP A 303 19.91 -1.36 -18.69
C ASP A 303 20.30 -2.24 -17.50
N PHE A 304 19.97 -3.53 -17.59
CA PHE A 304 20.40 -4.55 -16.64
C PHE A 304 21.22 -5.62 -17.34
N THR A 305 22.47 -5.79 -16.90
CA THR A 305 23.37 -6.83 -17.41
C THR A 305 23.82 -7.77 -16.30
N CYS A 306 23.74 -9.08 -16.53
CA CYS A 306 24.36 -10.08 -15.66
C CYS A 306 24.75 -11.36 -16.42
N GLU A 307 25.37 -12.34 -15.77
CA GLU A 307 25.63 -13.64 -16.40
C GLU A 307 24.41 -14.56 -16.28
N THR A 308 23.85 -14.63 -15.08
CA THR A 308 22.66 -15.43 -14.78
C THR A 308 21.69 -14.61 -13.95
N PHE A 309 20.46 -14.49 -14.41
CA PHE A 309 19.38 -13.87 -13.65
C PHE A 309 18.36 -14.92 -13.22
N LYS A 310 18.08 -14.97 -11.92
CA LYS A 310 17.06 -15.85 -11.35
C LYS A 310 16.03 -15.02 -10.61
N THR A 311 14.78 -15.00 -11.07
CA THR A 311 13.72 -14.20 -10.46
C THR A 311 12.55 -15.04 -9.96
N GLU A 312 12.14 -14.75 -8.72
CA GLU A 312 10.90 -15.23 -8.11
C GLU A 312 10.04 -14.08 -7.55
N GLY A 313 10.40 -12.83 -7.87
CA GLY A 313 9.75 -11.60 -7.43
C GLY A 313 9.48 -10.63 -8.58
N PRO A 314 8.86 -9.47 -8.29
CA PRO A 314 8.53 -8.48 -9.32
C PRO A 314 9.79 -7.78 -9.82
N VAL A 315 9.94 -7.69 -11.15
CA VAL A 315 11.09 -7.08 -11.82
C VAL A 315 10.63 -6.12 -12.90
N ILE A 316 11.14 -4.89 -12.86
CA ILE A 316 10.86 -3.86 -13.88
C ILE A 316 12.18 -3.25 -14.34
N ILE A 317 12.42 -3.28 -15.65
CA ILE A 317 13.65 -2.79 -16.28
C ILE A 317 13.27 -1.78 -17.37
N GLY A 318 13.82 -0.56 -17.26
CA GLY A 318 13.52 0.55 -18.15
C GLY A 318 14.25 0.53 -19.48
N GLY A 319 15.42 -0.11 -19.55
CA GLY A 319 16.19 -0.35 -20.75
C GLY A 319 16.16 -1.80 -21.19
N ASP A 320 17.32 -2.30 -21.62
CA ASP A 320 17.53 -3.67 -22.07
C ASP A 320 17.91 -4.60 -20.92
N LEU A 321 17.54 -5.88 -21.04
CA LEU A 321 18.04 -6.95 -20.19
C LEU A 321 18.99 -7.84 -21.00
N GLN A 322 20.24 -7.99 -20.56
CA GLN A 322 21.22 -8.90 -21.13
C GLN A 322 21.68 -9.93 -20.09
N ALA A 323 21.50 -11.22 -20.38
CA ALA A 323 22.07 -12.31 -19.60
C ALA A 323 22.39 -13.54 -20.46
N SER A 324 23.20 -14.48 -19.98
CA SER A 324 23.29 -15.79 -20.63
C SER A 324 22.10 -16.67 -20.26
N LEU A 325 21.68 -16.64 -18.99
CA LEU A 325 20.49 -17.35 -18.52
C LEU A 325 19.56 -16.38 -17.79
N VAL A 326 18.27 -16.40 -18.16
CA VAL A 326 17.18 -15.82 -17.38
C VAL A 326 16.25 -16.95 -16.96
N ASP A 327 16.06 -17.11 -15.65
CA ASP A 327 15.22 -18.14 -15.04
C ASP A 327 14.16 -17.46 -14.16
N ALA A 328 12.93 -17.35 -14.66
CA ALA A 328 11.80 -16.72 -13.98
C ALA A 328 10.84 -17.80 -13.49
N TYR A 329 10.76 -18.03 -12.17
CA TYR A 329 10.17 -19.25 -11.60
C TYR A 329 9.34 -19.04 -10.32
N TYR A 330 8.68 -20.11 -9.87
CA TYR A 330 7.99 -20.28 -8.58
C TYR A 330 6.66 -19.52 -8.38
N ASN A 331 6.61 -18.23 -8.67
CA ASN A 331 5.48 -17.34 -8.41
C ASN A 331 4.84 -16.79 -9.70
N ASP A 332 3.72 -16.10 -9.58
CA ASP A 332 3.00 -15.42 -10.68
C ASP A 332 3.36 -13.93 -10.82
N TYR A 333 4.52 -13.51 -10.31
CA TYR A 333 5.05 -12.17 -10.52
C TYR A 333 5.42 -11.91 -11.98
N ALA A 334 5.69 -10.64 -12.29
CA ALA A 334 6.07 -10.21 -13.62
C ALA A 334 7.57 -9.84 -13.71
N LEU A 335 8.18 -10.23 -14.83
CA LEU A 335 9.43 -9.66 -15.35
C LEU A 335 9.09 -8.80 -16.55
N GLU A 336 9.18 -7.48 -16.40
CA GLU A 336 8.85 -6.52 -17.45
C GLU A 336 10.10 -5.75 -17.89
N VAL A 337 10.47 -5.92 -19.16
CA VAL A 337 11.60 -5.23 -19.82
C VAL A 337 11.03 -4.26 -20.84
N ARG A 338 11.27 -2.95 -20.70
CA ARG A 338 10.74 -1.99 -21.67
C ARG A 338 11.48 -2.07 -23.01
N GLY A 339 12.78 -2.32 -23.00
CA GLY A 339 13.60 -2.55 -24.19
C GLY A 339 13.57 -4.01 -24.64
N THR A 340 14.75 -4.51 -25.03
CA THR A 340 14.94 -5.89 -25.49
C THR A 340 15.39 -6.79 -24.35
N LEU A 341 14.78 -7.98 -24.24
CA LEU A 341 15.31 -9.09 -23.45
C LEU A 341 16.20 -9.96 -24.33
N ARG A 342 17.51 -9.94 -24.05
CA ARG A 342 18.55 -10.73 -24.72
C ARG A 342 19.03 -11.85 -23.81
N ALA A 343 18.88 -13.10 -24.25
CA ALA A 343 19.40 -14.24 -23.51
C ALA A 343 19.79 -15.44 -24.39
N ASP A 344 20.82 -16.19 -23.97
CA ASP A 344 21.08 -17.49 -24.59
C ASP A 344 19.94 -18.45 -24.22
N LYS A 345 19.48 -18.42 -22.97
CA LYS A 345 18.37 -19.24 -22.47
C LYS A 345 17.41 -18.44 -21.59
N LEU A 346 16.12 -18.53 -21.88
CA LEU A 346 15.01 -18.04 -21.05
C LEU A 346 14.17 -19.22 -20.56
N VAL A 347 14.04 -19.37 -19.25
CA VAL A 347 13.14 -20.33 -18.61
C VAL A 347 12.04 -19.56 -17.90
N VAL A 348 10.78 -19.94 -18.14
CA VAL A 348 9.60 -19.32 -17.54
C VAL A 348 8.73 -20.40 -16.90
N GLU A 349 8.45 -20.25 -15.60
CA GLU A 349 7.55 -21.08 -14.84
C GLU A 349 6.64 -20.16 -14.00
N LYS A 350 5.33 -20.15 -14.30
CA LYS A 350 4.29 -19.32 -13.66
C LYS A 350 4.44 -17.79 -13.79
N HIS A 351 5.65 -17.27 -13.99
CA HIS A 351 5.91 -15.84 -14.18
C HIS A 351 5.31 -15.28 -15.47
N VAL A 352 4.90 -14.01 -15.43
CA VAL A 352 4.55 -13.24 -16.63
C VAL A 352 5.78 -12.50 -17.13
N VAL A 353 6.34 -12.91 -18.27
CA VAL A 353 7.51 -12.25 -18.88
C VAL A 353 7.07 -11.40 -20.07
N LYS A 354 7.33 -10.09 -20.00
CA LYS A 354 7.06 -9.12 -21.07
C LYS A 354 8.33 -8.38 -21.44
N ALA A 355 8.54 -8.19 -22.74
CA ALA A 355 9.62 -7.36 -23.26
C ALA A 355 9.11 -6.53 -24.46
N GLY A 356 9.72 -5.36 -24.71
CA GLY A 356 9.47 -4.61 -25.95
C GLY A 356 9.88 -5.43 -27.19
N SER A 357 10.97 -6.19 -27.07
CA SER A 357 11.39 -7.22 -28.02
C SER A 357 12.13 -8.36 -27.33
N PHE A 358 12.17 -9.53 -27.97
CA PHE A 358 12.91 -10.69 -27.49
C PHE A 358 14.00 -11.07 -28.50
N GLU A 359 15.24 -11.19 -28.03
CA GLU A 359 16.37 -11.77 -28.75
C GLU A 359 16.90 -12.95 -27.91
N VAL A 360 16.12 -14.04 -27.88
CA VAL A 360 16.38 -15.23 -27.05
C VAL A 360 16.70 -16.43 -27.94
N GLN A 361 17.81 -17.13 -27.68
CA GLN A 361 18.20 -18.29 -28.50
C GLN A 361 17.38 -19.55 -28.15
N GLU A 362 17.18 -19.83 -26.86
CA GLU A 362 16.37 -20.95 -26.37
C GLU A 362 15.34 -20.45 -25.35
N ARG A 363 14.05 -20.72 -25.57
CA ARG A 363 12.96 -20.42 -24.62
C ARG A 363 12.28 -21.71 -24.16
N ILE A 364 12.13 -21.87 -22.85
CA ILE A 364 11.43 -22.97 -22.20
C ILE A 364 10.32 -22.40 -21.32
N ASP A 365 9.07 -22.68 -21.66
CA ASP A 365 7.91 -22.40 -20.81
C ASP A 365 7.48 -23.72 -20.12
N LYS A 366 7.46 -23.74 -18.79
CA LYS A 366 7.18 -24.92 -17.95
C LYS A 366 5.76 -24.95 -17.41
#